data_AF-A0A1Q4WGW8-F1
#
_entry.id   AF-A0A1Q4WGW8-F1
#
_cell.length_a   1.000
_cell.length_b   1.000
_cell.length_c   1.000
_cell.angle_alpha   90.00
_cell.angle_beta   90.00
_cell.angle_gamma   90.00
#
_symmetry.space_group_name_H-M   'P 1'
#
loop_
_entity.id
_entity.type
_entity.pdbx_description
1 polymer ?
#
loop_
_entity_poly.entity_id
_entity_poly.type
_entity_poly.pdbx_seq_one_letter_code
_entity_poly.pdbx_strand_id
1 'polypeptide(L)'
;MFERIRRRRAAEHSEMQRRHYEMWAWLEGQEPPDAQRMQPGPQAAEPAALVDDFLPPELRIPSRDQLAGRMMPWQQPIVLDGQMVACAGCGAYRDWLVLSTRDQIWLRCRTGHQQHEPRLDTAWYNRHAAPADATHATFEDCLRHLGH
;
A
#
# COMPACT_ATOMS: atom_id res chain seq x y z
N MET A 1 43.70 -25.81 2.99
CA MET A 1 43.05 -25.02 4.07
C MET A 1 41.62 -24.61 3.70
N PHE A 2 41.38 -24.06 2.50
CA PHE A 2 40.07 -23.55 2.06
C PHE A 2 38.93 -24.58 1.95
N GLU A 3 39.23 -25.83 1.59
CA GLU A 3 38.19 -26.86 1.43
C GLU A 3 37.53 -27.26 2.76
N ARG A 4 38.29 -27.27 3.86
CA ARG A 4 37.75 -27.51 5.21
C ARG A 4 36.82 -26.37 5.64
N ILE A 5 37.15 -25.13 5.30
CA ILE A 5 36.32 -23.95 5.58
C ILE A 5 35.01 -24.02 4.78
N ARG A 6 35.07 -24.43 3.50
CA ARG A 6 33.87 -24.59 2.65
C ARG A 6 32.95 -25.70 3.18
N ARG A 7 33.50 -26.85 3.58
CA ARG A 7 32.72 -27.96 4.18
C ARG A 7 32.09 -27.55 5.51
N ARG A 8 32.82 -26.81 6.36
CA ARG A 8 32.29 -26.28 7.62
C ARG A 8 31.11 -25.33 7.39
N ARG A 9 31.25 -24.37 6.47
CA ARG A 9 30.17 -23.43 6.13
C ARG A 9 28.95 -24.13 5.52
N ALA A 10 29.15 -25.16 4.71
CA ALA A 10 28.05 -25.96 4.16
C ALA A 10 27.31 -26.74 5.27
N ALA A 11 28.04 -27.28 6.24
CA ALA A 11 27.44 -27.93 7.41
C ALA A 11 26.67 -26.93 8.30
N GLU A 12 27.25 -25.76 8.58
CA GLU A 12 26.61 -24.67 9.33
C GLU A 12 25.31 -24.19 8.64
N HIS A 13 25.31 -24.06 7.32
CA HIS A 13 24.12 -23.70 6.55
C HIS A 13 23.04 -24.81 6.60
N SER A 14 23.45 -26.07 6.54
CA SER A 14 22.54 -27.22 6.67
C SER A 14 21.91 -27.29 8.08
N GLU A 15 22.68 -27.01 9.13
CA GLU A 15 22.17 -26.95 10.50
C GLU A 15 21.20 -25.77 10.70
N MET A 16 21.51 -24.61 10.12
CA MET A 16 20.63 -23.44 10.16
C MET A 16 19.30 -23.70 9.45
N GLN A 17 19.34 -24.35 8.28
CA GLN A 17 18.13 -24.77 7.57
C GLN A 17 17.29 -25.77 8.37
N ARG A 18 17.94 -26.73 9.05
CA ARG A 18 17.23 -27.69 9.90
C ARG A 18 16.54 -27.03 11.08
N ARG A 19 17.24 -26.14 11.79
CA ARG A 19 16.66 -25.37 12.91
C ARG A 19 15.50 -24.48 12.47
N HIS A 20 15.64 -23.86 11.29
CA HIS A 20 14.56 -23.05 10.71
C HIS A 20 13.33 -23.91 10.39
N TYR A 21 13.52 -25.08 9.79
CA TYR A 21 12.44 -26.03 9.52
C TYR A 21 11.78 -26.54 10.81
N GLU A 22 12.57 -26.93 11.81
CA GLU A 22 12.07 -27.35 13.14
C GLU A 22 11.25 -26.24 13.82
N MET A 23 11.70 -24.99 13.74
CA MET A 23 10.99 -23.82 14.26
C MET A 23 9.67 -23.57 13.53
N TRP A 24 9.65 -23.68 12.19
CA TRP A 24 8.42 -23.55 11.41
C TRP A 24 7.41 -24.67 11.71
N ALA A 25 7.86 -25.92 11.82
CA ALA A 25 7.00 -27.04 12.18
C ALA A 25 6.38 -26.87 13.57
N TRP A 26 7.13 -26.31 14.53
CA TRP A 26 6.60 -25.99 15.86
C TRP A 26 5.54 -24.87 15.82
N LEU A 27 5.74 -23.84 14.98
CA LEU A 27 4.76 -22.77 14.79
C LEU A 27 3.49 -23.25 14.08
N GLU A 28 3.61 -24.16 13.11
CA GLU A 28 2.47 -24.73 12.38
C GLU A 28 1.62 -25.66 13.26
N GLY A 29 2.23 -26.31 14.25
CA GLY A 29 1.55 -27.10 15.28
C GLY A 29 0.93 -26.28 16.42
N GLN A 30 1.19 -24.97 16.48
CA GLN A 30 0.48 -24.07 17.38
C GLN A 30 -0.86 -23.72 16.74
N GLU A 31 -1.88 -24.54 17.03
CA GLU A 31 -3.24 -24.07 16.86
C GLU A 31 -3.45 -22.87 17.80
N PRO A 32 -4.01 -21.74 17.32
CA PRO A 32 -4.46 -20.68 18.20
C PRO A 32 -5.33 -21.33 19.29
N PRO A 33 -5.14 -21.01 20.59
CA PRO A 33 -6.03 -21.52 21.62
C PRO A 33 -7.45 -21.19 21.18
N ASP A 34 -8.25 -22.24 21.03
CA ASP A 34 -9.61 -22.24 20.49
C ASP A 34 -10.25 -20.86 20.64
N ALA A 35 -10.44 -20.19 19.50
CA ALA A 35 -11.63 -19.40 19.32
C ALA A 35 -12.78 -20.34 19.68
N GLN A 36 -13.19 -20.29 20.95
CA GLN A 36 -14.33 -21.01 21.49
C GLN A 36 -15.44 -20.77 20.49
N ARG A 37 -15.67 -21.77 19.63
CA ARG A 37 -16.87 -21.87 18.82
C ARG A 37 -17.97 -21.95 19.87
N MET A 38 -18.52 -20.79 20.22
CA MET A 38 -19.86 -20.71 20.79
C MET A 38 -20.71 -21.50 19.82
N GLN A 39 -21.03 -22.74 20.19
CA GLN A 39 -22.12 -23.44 19.54
C GLN A 39 -23.35 -22.60 19.88
N PRO A 40 -24.07 -22.05 18.89
CA PRO A 40 -25.37 -21.48 19.17
C PRO A 40 -26.24 -22.69 19.53
N GLY A 41 -26.56 -22.84 20.81
CA GLY A 41 -27.74 -23.61 21.20
C GLY A 41 -28.94 -23.03 20.43
N PRO A 42 -29.96 -23.83 20.10
CA PRO A 42 -31.11 -23.35 19.34
C PRO A 42 -31.89 -22.34 20.16
N GLN A 43 -31.49 -21.07 20.08
CA GLN A 43 -32.22 -19.93 20.57
C GLN A 43 -33.17 -19.50 19.46
N ALA A 44 -34.46 -19.52 19.79
CA ALA A 44 -35.52 -19.02 18.94
C ALA A 44 -35.12 -17.62 18.44
N ALA A 45 -35.04 -17.48 17.12
CA ALA A 45 -34.66 -16.24 16.46
C ALA A 45 -35.75 -15.19 16.67
N GLU A 46 -35.60 -14.37 17.71
CA GLU A 46 -36.08 -12.99 17.66
C GLU A 46 -35.22 -12.26 16.61
N PRO A 47 -35.79 -11.41 15.75
CA PRO A 47 -35.04 -10.70 14.74
C PRO A 47 -34.10 -9.74 15.46
N ALA A 48 -32.84 -10.15 15.66
CA ALA A 48 -31.79 -9.28 16.12
C ALA A 48 -31.76 -8.09 15.17
N ALA A 49 -32.15 -6.91 15.69
CA ALA A 49 -31.91 -5.66 15.02
C ALA A 49 -30.42 -5.67 14.65
N LEU A 50 -30.14 -5.49 13.36
CA LEU A 50 -28.80 -5.52 12.80
C LEU A 50 -28.05 -4.33 13.41
N VAL A 51 -27.47 -4.52 14.60
CA VAL A 51 -26.58 -3.55 15.22
C VAL A 51 -25.36 -3.55 14.32
N ASP A 52 -25.20 -2.47 13.56
CA ASP A 52 -24.02 -2.22 12.75
C ASP A 52 -22.82 -2.14 13.71
N ASP A 53 -22.07 -3.24 13.85
CA ASP A 53 -20.87 -3.35 14.71
C ASP A 53 -19.72 -2.44 14.25
N PHE A 54 -19.93 -1.69 13.16
CA PHE A 54 -18.96 -0.73 12.66
C PHE A 54 -19.02 0.57 13.46
N LEU A 55 -17.85 1.17 13.68
CA LEU A 55 -17.71 2.52 14.26
C LEU A 55 -18.67 3.52 13.60
N PRO A 56 -19.21 4.52 14.33
CA PRO A 56 -19.98 5.60 13.74
C PRO A 56 -19.26 6.22 12.53
N PRO A 57 -19.96 6.58 11.44
CA PRO A 57 -19.35 7.09 10.20
C PRO A 57 -18.34 8.23 10.42
N GLU A 58 -18.55 9.06 11.44
CA GLU A 58 -17.71 10.20 11.80
C GLU A 58 -16.34 9.77 12.36
N LEU A 59 -16.24 8.53 12.86
CA LEU A 59 -15.03 7.94 13.43
C LEU A 59 -14.41 6.88 12.50
N ARG A 60 -15.04 6.56 11.37
CA ARG A 60 -14.46 5.66 10.38
C ARG A 60 -13.32 6.38 9.67
N ILE A 61 -12.19 5.71 9.53
CA ILE A 61 -11.10 6.17 8.68
C ILE A 61 -11.63 6.21 7.24
N PRO A 62 -11.66 7.37 6.56
CA PRO A 62 -12.14 7.45 5.20
C PRO A 62 -11.36 6.50 4.30
N SER A 63 -12.04 5.80 3.42
CA SER A 63 -11.38 4.82 2.57
C SER A 63 -10.33 5.47 1.66
N ARG A 64 -9.41 4.61 1.21
CA ARG A 64 -8.86 4.56 -0.16
C ARG A 64 -9.37 5.57 -1.20
N ASP A 65 -10.67 5.74 -1.29
CA ASP A 65 -11.29 6.35 -2.46
C ASP A 65 -12.19 7.55 -2.07
N GLN A 66 -12.35 7.80 -0.77
CA GLN A 66 -13.21 8.85 -0.20
C GLN A 66 -12.48 10.18 0.06
N LEU A 67 -11.14 10.22 -0.04
CA LEU A 67 -10.36 11.44 0.14
C LEU A 67 -10.45 12.32 -1.12
N ALA A 68 -10.88 13.58 -0.95
CA ALA A 68 -11.23 14.53 -2.02
C ALA A 68 -10.07 14.94 -2.96
N GLY A 69 -8.87 14.44 -2.72
CA GLY A 69 -7.71 14.61 -3.58
C GLY A 69 -6.50 14.03 -2.87
N ARG A 70 -5.77 13.15 -3.55
CA ARG A 70 -4.55 12.54 -3.00
C ARG A 70 -3.37 12.87 -3.86
N MET A 71 -2.24 13.11 -3.23
CA MET A 71 -1.04 13.61 -3.88
C MET A 71 0.13 12.75 -3.42
N MET A 72 0.90 12.25 -4.37
CA MET A 72 2.17 11.56 -4.06
C MET A 72 3.27 12.08 -4.99
N PRO A 73 4.45 12.41 -4.44
CA PRO A 73 5.61 12.71 -5.28
C PRO A 73 6.12 11.43 -5.96
N TRP A 74 6.56 11.56 -7.20
CA TRP A 74 7.07 10.49 -8.05
C TRP A 74 8.31 10.95 -8.80
N GLN A 75 9.48 10.65 -8.22
CA GLN A 75 10.78 11.12 -8.71
C GLN A 75 11.35 10.31 -9.89
N GLN A 76 10.79 9.12 -10.11
CA GLN A 76 11.21 8.22 -11.18
C GLN A 76 10.46 8.54 -12.49
N PRO A 77 10.99 8.16 -13.66
CA PRO A 77 10.21 8.24 -14.89
C PRO A 77 8.98 7.33 -14.81
N ILE A 78 7.82 7.83 -15.25
CA ILE A 78 6.63 6.99 -15.43
C ILE A 78 6.73 6.37 -16.83
N VAL A 79 6.74 5.03 -16.89
CA VAL A 79 6.80 4.29 -18.16
C VAL A 79 5.50 3.50 -18.32
N LEU A 80 4.75 3.81 -19.37
CA LEU A 80 3.46 3.17 -19.69
C LEU A 80 3.58 2.55 -21.08
N ASP A 81 3.25 1.26 -21.23
CA ASP A 81 3.38 0.47 -22.46
C ASP A 81 4.69 0.74 -23.25
N GLY A 82 5.81 0.85 -22.54
CA GLY A 82 7.13 1.10 -23.13
C GLY A 82 7.42 2.56 -23.52
N GLN A 83 6.49 3.49 -23.27
CA GLN A 83 6.66 4.91 -23.52
C GLN A 83 6.88 5.67 -22.22
N MET A 84 7.85 6.58 -22.21
CA MET A 84 8.05 7.50 -21.10
C MET A 84 7.01 8.62 -21.17
N VAL A 85 6.31 8.85 -20.07
CA VAL A 85 5.40 9.98 -19.93
C VAL A 85 6.23 11.25 -19.72
N ALA A 86 6.07 12.19 -20.64
CA ALA A 86 6.68 13.50 -20.59
C ALA A 86 5.61 14.59 -20.48
N CYS A 87 5.97 15.74 -19.93
CA CYS A 87 5.11 16.90 -19.83
C CYS A 87 4.87 17.49 -21.20
N ALA A 88 3.60 17.62 -21.60
CA ALA A 88 3.23 18.27 -22.86
C ALA A 88 3.68 19.75 -22.94
N GLY A 89 3.85 20.43 -21.79
CA GLY A 89 4.26 21.84 -21.73
C GLY A 89 5.78 22.05 -21.71
N CYS A 90 6.50 21.37 -20.82
CA CYS A 90 7.94 21.60 -20.63
C CYS A 90 8.85 20.43 -21.03
N GLY A 91 8.30 19.30 -21.46
CA GLY A 91 9.07 18.10 -21.83
C GLY A 91 9.72 17.35 -20.66
N ALA A 92 9.51 17.80 -19.40
CA ALA A 92 10.01 17.10 -18.23
C ALA A 92 9.39 15.69 -18.13
N TYR A 93 10.21 14.67 -17.86
CA TYR A 93 9.79 13.26 -17.83
C TYR A 93 9.97 12.62 -16.43
N ARG A 94 10.40 13.40 -15.43
CA ARG A 94 10.66 12.99 -14.04
C ARG A 94 10.10 14.03 -13.07
N ASP A 95 10.16 13.71 -11.78
CA ASP A 95 9.75 14.58 -10.69
C ASP A 95 8.29 15.03 -10.83
N TRP A 96 7.45 14.01 -11.04
CA TRP A 96 6.01 14.13 -11.17
C TRP A 96 5.36 14.22 -9.81
N LEU A 97 4.33 15.04 -9.70
CA LEU A 97 3.35 14.96 -8.63
C LEU A 97 2.12 14.26 -9.19
N VAL A 98 1.83 13.07 -8.68
CA VAL A 98 0.66 12.29 -9.10
C VAL A 98 -0.52 12.68 -8.21
N LEU A 99 -1.60 13.15 -8.82
CA LEU A 99 -2.84 13.50 -8.17
C LEU A 99 -3.93 12.50 -8.52
N SER A 100 -4.59 11.93 -7.52
CA SER A 100 -5.77 11.07 -7.70
C SER A 100 -7.02 11.84 -7.31
N THR A 101 -7.92 12.05 -8.27
CA THR A 101 -9.19 12.75 -8.09
C THR A 101 -10.32 11.99 -8.79
N ARG A 102 -11.31 11.49 -8.05
CA ARG A 102 -12.55 10.87 -8.60
C ARG A 102 -12.28 9.96 -9.83
N ASP A 103 -11.42 8.97 -9.66
CA ASP A 103 -11.02 8.00 -10.69
C ASP A 103 -10.20 8.50 -11.87
N GLN A 104 -9.70 9.72 -11.78
CA GLN A 104 -8.77 10.28 -12.76
C GLN A 104 -7.42 10.55 -12.10
N ILE A 105 -6.37 10.21 -12.83
CA ILE A 105 -4.99 10.49 -12.45
C ILE A 105 -4.49 11.69 -13.25
N TRP A 106 -4.05 12.71 -12.52
CA TRP A 106 -3.41 13.88 -13.06
C TRP A 106 -1.94 13.90 -12.69
N LEU A 107 -1.10 14.26 -13.64
CA LEU A 107 0.34 14.40 -13.46
C LEU A 107 0.69 15.89 -13.52
N ARG A 108 1.30 16.39 -12.45
CA ARG A 108 1.80 17.75 -12.39
C ARG A 108 3.33 17.74 -12.40
N CYS A 109 3.94 18.47 -13.33
CA CYS A 109 5.39 18.60 -13.34
C CYS A 109 5.85 19.66 -12.32
N ARG A 110 7.16 19.72 -12.06
CA ARG A 110 7.76 20.72 -11.16
C ARG A 110 7.55 22.18 -11.61
N THR A 111 7.37 22.42 -12.90
CA THR A 111 7.06 23.76 -13.46
C THR A 111 5.59 24.16 -13.24
N GLY A 112 4.74 23.25 -12.73
CA GLY A 112 3.34 23.52 -12.44
C GLY A 112 2.36 23.14 -13.55
N HIS A 113 2.83 22.64 -14.70
CA HIS A 113 1.93 22.14 -15.74
C HIS A 113 1.23 20.85 -15.27
N GLN A 114 -0.08 20.79 -15.48
CA GLN A 114 -0.90 19.63 -15.18
C GLN A 114 -1.36 18.97 -16.47
N GLN A 115 -1.29 17.65 -16.52
CA GLN A 115 -1.82 16.85 -17.62
C GLN A 115 -2.58 15.65 -17.08
N HIS A 116 -3.71 15.32 -17.72
CA HIS A 116 -4.48 14.14 -17.41
C HIS A 116 -3.82 12.93 -18.08
N GLU A 117 -3.57 11.86 -17.33
CA GLU A 117 -3.00 10.62 -17.85
C GLU A 117 -4.06 9.51 -17.85
N PRO A 118 -4.79 9.28 -18.97
CA PRO A 118 -5.90 8.34 -19.02
C PRO A 118 -5.48 6.87 -18.89
N ARG A 119 -4.18 6.59 -19.02
CA ARG A 119 -3.62 5.23 -18.89
C ARG A 119 -3.40 4.83 -17.44
N LEU A 120 -3.51 5.78 -16.50
CA LEU A 120 -3.37 5.55 -15.07
C LEU A 120 -4.74 5.64 -14.40
N ASP A 121 -5.04 4.68 -13.54
CA ASP A 121 -6.26 4.63 -12.74
C ASP A 121 -5.98 4.76 -11.24
N THR A 122 -7.03 4.93 -10.45
CA THR A 122 -6.94 4.95 -8.97
C THR A 122 -6.32 3.66 -8.43
N ALA A 123 -6.55 2.52 -9.09
CA ALA A 123 -5.98 1.26 -8.68
C ALA A 123 -4.45 1.25 -8.79
N TRP A 124 -3.89 1.81 -9.86
CA TRP A 124 -2.46 2.05 -10.02
C TRP A 124 -1.95 2.97 -8.93
N TYR A 125 -2.61 4.10 -8.70
CA TYR A 125 -2.24 5.01 -7.62
C TYR A 125 -2.19 4.28 -6.27
N ASN A 126 -3.22 3.50 -5.93
CA ASN A 126 -3.31 2.79 -4.66
C ASN A 126 -2.21 1.71 -4.50
N ARG A 127 -1.78 1.07 -5.59
CA ARG A 127 -0.67 0.09 -5.58
C ARG A 127 0.70 0.74 -5.39
N HIS A 128 0.89 1.95 -5.89
CA HIS A 128 2.19 2.62 -5.93
C HIS A 128 2.37 3.71 -4.86
N ALA A 129 1.27 4.25 -4.34
CA ALA A 129 1.29 5.25 -3.29
C ALA A 129 1.82 4.63 -2.00
N ALA A 130 2.95 5.17 -1.55
CA ALA A 130 3.52 4.91 -0.24
C ALA A 130 2.57 5.37 0.88
N PRO A 131 2.77 4.90 2.12
CA PRO A 131 2.07 5.44 3.28
C PRO A 131 2.20 6.97 3.30
N ALA A 132 1.10 7.67 3.60
CA ALA A 132 1.13 9.11 3.73
C ALA A 132 2.06 9.50 4.88
N ASP A 133 3.01 10.38 4.58
CA ASP A 133 3.96 10.96 5.53
C ASP A 133 3.38 12.17 6.26
N ALA A 134 2.45 12.88 5.63
CA ALA A 134 1.75 14.02 6.20
C ALA A 134 0.30 14.14 5.71
N THR A 135 -0.55 14.77 6.52
CA THR A 135 -1.91 15.20 6.13
C THR A 135 -1.95 16.72 6.20
N HIS A 136 -2.40 17.35 5.11
CA HIS A 136 -2.47 18.81 5.01
C HIS A 136 -3.93 19.27 4.91
N ALA A 137 -4.23 20.43 5.53
CA ALA A 137 -5.57 21.00 5.54
C ALA A 137 -5.98 21.57 4.17
N THR A 138 -5.01 22.02 3.37
CA THR A 138 -5.26 22.60 2.04
C THR A 138 -4.36 21.99 0.97
N PHE A 139 -4.83 22.07 -0.27
CA PHE A 139 -4.08 21.66 -1.46
C PHE A 139 -2.75 22.42 -1.61
N GLU A 140 -2.79 23.74 -1.39
CA GLU A 140 -1.61 24.60 -1.48
C GLU A 140 -0.56 24.28 -0.41
N ASP A 141 -0.99 23.95 0.81
CA ASP A 141 -0.06 23.53 1.86
C ASP A 141 0.62 22.19 1.52
N CYS A 142 -0.11 21.27 0.90
CA CYS A 142 0.46 20.01 0.41
C CYS A 142 1.49 20.26 -0.71
N LEU A 143 1.20 21.15 -1.67
CA LEU A 143 2.16 21.51 -2.71
C LEU A 143 3.44 22.11 -2.12
N ARG A 144 3.30 23.02 -1.16
CA ARG A 144 4.45 23.66 -0.49
C ARG A 144 5.31 22.64 0.24
N HIS A 145 4.68 21.69 0.93
CA HIS A 145 5.39 20.60 1.61
C HIS A 145 6.16 19.71 0.63
N LEU A 146 5.57 19.43 -0.54
CA LEU A 146 6.16 18.59 -1.57
C LEU A 146 7.12 19.35 -2.52
N GLY A 147 7.26 20.67 -2.38
CA GLY A 147 8.18 21.50 -3.18
C GLY A 147 7.66 21.86 -4.58
N HIS A 148 6.34 22.01 -4.74
CA HIS A 148 5.62 22.26 -6.01
C HIS A 148 4.77 23.54 -6.01
#